data_AF-A0A8J2JMF0-F1
#
_entry.id   AF-A0A8J2JMF0-F1
#
_cell.length_a   1.000
_cell.length_b   1.000
_cell.length_c   1.000
_cell.angle_alpha   90.00
_cell.angle_beta   90.00
_cell.angle_gamma   90.00
#
_symmetry.space_group_name_H-M   'P 1'
#
loop_
_entity.id
_entity.type
_entity.pdbx_description
1 polymer ?
#
loop_
_entity_poly.entity_id
_entity_poly.type
_entity_poly.pdbx_seq_one_letter_code
_entity_poly.pdbx_strand_id
1 'polypeptide(L)'
;MSSPDHSDRMDKIMEKLEAMDKKLTKLDEVITSINKINSAVRSLNKKTESLDTKVKKQEEEIKTLKSSIRQINNNQIFLSTPDRNQNLIVKANFGYTLPAFSYDLSVDDLNLAITEVVKTAAIKCDMVKSVYIGKYNYGNNKPWYDHDCRRSHSNVLNKLKYVRKNNYNKVQLWEYHEARKCHSDIIKNKRRGYFDHLRKCLRNPNSTSIFWKTFNLFKSRKSNENPINVESWHNFYFEVMPAKSLEIIFENSFSKVDDQLDAEITFSELEYVIKSLQTNKAPGTDGISNEFWKHATSDLCTRLLSLFNSVFTSGLTPKIWSEIEMLYPWYETRNVLPESQAGFRKYRGCRDQLFTLLAIIQTKLSRPGGKLCALFVDLARAFDSLNHNRMWRKLDAFGVSGKMIRVLKSLYDNAIVKIRVGKVYTNPIVHAVNKYTKEINI
;
A
#
# COMPACT_ATOMS: atom_id res chain seq x y z
N MET A 1 100.65 34.48 13.04
CA MET A 1 99.58 34.63 12.03
C MET A 1 98.62 33.47 12.23
N SER A 2 97.55 33.69 12.98
CA SER A 2 96.58 32.63 13.31
C SER A 2 95.58 32.52 12.16
N SER A 3 95.49 31.32 11.57
CA SER A 3 94.77 31.06 10.32
C SER A 3 93.24 31.28 10.47
N PRO A 4 92.60 32.08 9.60
CA PRO A 4 91.18 32.42 9.65
C PRO A 4 90.23 31.27 9.25
N ASP A 5 90.74 30.08 8.91
CA ASP A 5 89.96 28.96 8.36
C ASP A 5 89.21 28.12 9.42
N HIS A 6 89.52 28.31 10.71
CA HIS A 6 88.94 27.51 11.79
C HIS A 6 87.64 28.09 12.39
N SER A 7 87.45 29.42 12.31
CA SER A 7 86.25 30.11 12.80
C SER A 7 85.05 29.84 11.89
N ASP A 8 85.24 29.98 10.59
CA ASP A 8 84.17 29.85 9.57
C ASP A 8 83.61 28.42 9.46
N ARG A 9 84.43 27.42 9.85
CA ARG A 9 83.99 26.02 10.00
C ARG A 9 83.16 25.79 11.26
N MET A 10 83.51 26.44 12.38
CA MET A 10 82.74 26.32 13.63
C MET A 10 81.39 27.00 13.52
N ASP A 11 81.31 28.15 12.85
CA ASP A 11 80.04 28.87 12.63
C ASP A 11 79.06 28.04 11.78
N LYS A 12 79.54 27.39 10.71
CA LYS A 12 78.71 26.46 9.91
C LYS A 12 78.27 25.20 10.66
N ILE A 13 79.05 24.74 11.64
CA ILE A 13 78.66 23.61 12.51
C ILE A 13 77.60 24.06 13.51
N MET A 14 77.75 25.25 14.11
CA MET A 14 76.78 25.82 15.04
C MET A 14 75.43 26.09 14.35
N GLU A 15 75.44 26.62 13.13
CA GLU A 15 74.21 26.85 12.36
C GLU A 15 73.47 25.53 12.02
N LYS A 16 74.22 24.46 11.72
CA LYS A 16 73.64 23.11 11.52
C LYS A 16 73.09 22.52 12.81
N LEU A 17 73.76 22.72 13.94
CA LEU A 17 73.30 22.27 15.25
C LEU A 17 72.02 22.99 15.66
N GLU A 18 71.92 24.31 15.47
CA GLU A 18 70.68 25.08 15.70
C GLU A 18 69.54 24.62 14.79
N ALA A 19 69.82 24.33 13.53
CA ALA A 19 68.83 23.79 12.59
C ALA A 19 68.35 22.39 12.98
N MET A 20 69.23 21.56 13.56
CA MET A 20 68.86 20.24 14.11
C MET A 20 68.02 20.38 15.37
N ASP A 21 68.36 21.30 16.27
CA ASP A 21 67.61 21.54 17.51
C ASP A 21 66.19 22.06 17.25
N LYS A 22 66.03 22.95 16.25
CA LYS A 22 64.71 23.37 15.73
C LYS A 22 63.90 22.22 15.11
N LYS A 23 64.55 21.18 14.58
CA LYS A 23 63.86 19.98 14.07
C LYS A 23 63.46 19.04 15.21
N LEU A 24 64.31 18.91 16.23
CA LEU A 24 64.01 18.10 17.42
C LEU A 24 62.80 18.64 18.18
N THR A 25 62.77 19.96 18.42
CA THR A 25 61.64 20.64 19.08
C THR A 25 60.31 20.44 18.35
N LYS A 26 60.30 20.52 17.01
CA LYS A 26 59.12 20.18 16.20
C LYS A 26 58.71 18.71 16.32
N LEU A 27 59.68 17.81 16.46
CA LEU A 27 59.41 16.38 16.65
C LEU A 27 58.71 16.13 18.00
N ASP A 28 59.16 16.82 19.05
CA ASP A 28 58.57 16.72 20.40
C ASP A 28 57.13 17.26 20.45
N GLU A 29 56.83 18.33 19.71
CA GLU A 29 55.45 18.84 19.55
C GLU A 29 54.53 17.80 18.88
N VAL A 30 55.04 17.10 17.86
CA VAL A 30 54.31 16.02 17.18
C VAL A 30 54.08 14.84 18.11
N ILE A 31 55.09 14.41 18.86
CA ILE A 31 54.99 13.33 19.85
C ILE A 31 53.95 13.69 20.93
N THR A 32 53.96 14.93 21.41
CA THR A 32 52.98 15.42 22.39
C THR A 32 51.55 15.37 21.84
N SER A 33 51.37 15.72 20.57
CA SER A 33 50.08 15.66 19.89
C SER A 33 49.58 14.23 19.69
N ILE A 34 50.46 13.30 19.31
CA ILE A 34 50.16 11.86 19.19
C ILE A 34 49.73 11.29 20.56
N ASN A 35 50.41 11.68 21.64
CA ASN A 35 50.05 11.24 22.98
C ASN A 35 48.67 11.72 23.43
N LYS A 36 48.27 12.96 23.07
CA LYS A 36 46.91 13.47 23.29
C LYS A 36 45.85 12.71 22.49
N ILE A 37 46.14 12.36 21.24
CA ILE A 37 45.22 11.55 20.42
C ILE A 37 45.05 10.16 21.02
N ASN A 38 46.15 9.52 21.43
CA ASN A 38 46.11 8.19 22.03
C ASN A 38 45.32 8.16 23.35
N SER A 39 45.38 9.21 24.17
CA SER A 39 44.56 9.29 25.39
C SER A 39 43.06 9.44 25.08
N ALA A 40 42.71 10.22 24.05
CA ALA A 40 41.33 10.37 23.59
C ALA A 40 40.76 9.04 23.03
N VAL A 41 41.55 8.30 22.25
CA VAL A 41 41.17 6.97 21.73
C VAL A 41 40.90 5.98 22.86
N ARG A 42 41.75 5.97 23.91
CA ARG A 42 41.52 5.13 25.10
C ARG A 42 40.22 5.47 25.82
N SER A 43 39.90 6.77 25.94
CA SER A 43 38.64 7.23 26.55
C SER A 43 37.41 6.78 25.74
N LEU A 44 37.49 6.88 24.41
CA LEU A 44 36.42 6.41 23.51
C LEU A 44 36.23 4.89 23.61
N ASN A 45 37.31 4.09 23.61
CA ASN A 45 37.21 2.64 23.75
C ASN A 45 36.53 2.21 25.06
N LYS A 46 36.84 2.86 26.18
CA LYS A 46 36.12 2.62 27.46
C LYS A 46 34.62 2.93 27.36
N LYS A 47 34.25 3.98 26.63
CA LYS A 47 32.84 4.32 26.37
C LYS A 47 32.14 3.25 25.53
N THR A 48 32.83 2.71 24.53
CA THR A 48 32.33 1.62 23.66
C THR A 48 32.10 0.34 24.47
N GLU A 49 33.04 -0.05 25.33
CA GLU A 49 32.87 -1.22 26.22
C GLU A 49 31.69 -1.05 27.20
N SER A 50 31.48 0.16 27.71
CA SER A 50 30.31 0.48 28.55
C SER A 50 28.98 0.41 27.79
N LEU A 51 28.98 0.71 26.49
CA LEU A 51 27.80 0.57 25.63
C LEU A 51 27.51 -0.90 25.29
N ASP A 52 28.54 -1.69 24.95
CA ASP A 52 28.41 -3.12 24.66
C ASP A 52 27.86 -3.91 25.86
N THR A 53 28.27 -3.55 27.07
CA THR A 53 27.73 -4.16 28.30
C THR A 53 26.25 -3.82 28.52
N LYS A 54 25.82 -2.60 28.19
CA LYS A 54 24.39 -2.22 28.23
C LYS A 54 23.56 -2.95 27.17
N VAL A 55 24.10 -3.11 25.95
CA VAL A 55 23.43 -3.85 24.88
C VAL A 55 23.25 -5.33 25.25
N LYS A 56 24.29 -5.98 25.78
CA LYS A 56 24.18 -7.38 26.25
C LYS A 56 23.13 -7.55 27.35
N LYS A 57 23.00 -6.59 28.26
CA LYS A 57 21.96 -6.62 29.29
C LYS A 57 20.56 -6.55 28.68
N GLN A 58 20.35 -5.68 27.70
CA GLN A 58 19.07 -5.57 26.98
C GLN A 58 18.75 -6.84 26.16
N GLU A 59 19.76 -7.49 25.58
CA GLU A 59 19.56 -8.75 24.84
C GLU A 59 19.09 -9.90 25.75
N GLU A 60 19.62 -9.99 26.97
CA GLU A 60 19.17 -10.99 27.96
C GLU A 60 17.75 -10.70 28.47
N GLU A 61 17.36 -9.44 28.65
CA GLU A 61 15.99 -9.03 28.97
C GLU A 61 15.00 -9.41 27.85
N ILE A 62 15.40 -9.20 26.58
CA ILE A 62 14.60 -9.62 25.42
C ILE A 62 14.45 -11.14 25.34
N LYS A 63 15.50 -11.88 25.70
CA LYS A 63 15.51 -13.35 25.68
C LYS A 63 14.59 -13.93 26.76
N THR A 64 14.58 -13.34 27.96
CA THR A 64 13.64 -13.70 29.03
C THR A 64 12.19 -13.41 28.62
N LEU A 65 11.90 -12.23 28.07
CA LEU A 65 10.56 -11.91 27.57
C LEU A 65 10.08 -12.88 26.48
N LYS A 66 10.95 -13.25 25.52
CA LYS A 66 10.62 -14.24 24.48
C LYS A 66 10.33 -15.63 25.06
N SER A 67 11.00 -16.00 26.16
CA SER A 67 10.75 -17.28 26.84
C SER A 67 9.40 -17.29 27.55
N SER A 68 9.01 -16.19 28.20
CA SER A 68 7.68 -16.02 28.82
C SER A 68 6.55 -16.08 27.79
N ILE A 69 6.74 -15.43 26.62
CA ILE A 69 5.77 -15.50 25.51
C ILE A 69 5.61 -16.93 24.98
N ARG A 70 6.70 -17.72 24.89
CA ARG A 70 6.62 -19.13 24.50
C ARG A 70 5.86 -19.98 25.51
N GLN A 71 6.02 -19.75 26.81
CA GLN A 71 5.25 -20.46 27.83
C GLN A 71 3.75 -20.16 27.74
N ILE A 72 3.37 -18.89 27.50
CA ILE A 72 1.98 -18.51 27.28
C ILE A 72 1.39 -19.21 26.05
N ASN A 73 2.14 -19.26 24.94
CA ASN A 73 1.68 -19.92 23.71
C ASN A 73 1.57 -21.45 23.86
N ASN A 74 2.50 -22.10 24.57
CA ASN A 74 2.44 -23.54 24.77
C ASN A 74 1.27 -23.96 25.67
N ASN A 75 0.88 -23.13 26.64
CA ASN A 75 -0.29 -23.38 27.47
C ASN A 75 -1.63 -23.25 26.71
N GLN A 76 -1.64 -22.63 25.52
CA GLN A 76 -2.83 -22.55 24.66
C GLN A 76 -2.93 -23.71 23.63
N ILE A 77 -1.90 -24.53 23.45
CA ILE A 77 -1.82 -25.53 22.35
C ILE A 77 -2.37 -26.91 22.74
N PHE A 78 -2.73 -27.15 24.00
CA PHE A 78 -3.22 -28.46 24.47
C PHE A 78 -4.73 -28.69 24.27
N LEU A 79 -5.30 -28.35 23.11
CA LEU A 79 -6.58 -28.88 22.64
C LEU A 79 -6.56 -29.07 21.11
N SER A 80 -6.24 -30.32 20.74
CA SER A 80 -6.58 -31.08 19.52
C SER A 80 -6.47 -30.43 18.12
N THR A 81 -5.64 -31.06 17.27
CA THR A 81 -5.71 -30.98 15.80
C THR A 81 -6.95 -31.71 15.25
N PRO A 82 -7.71 -31.07 14.34
CA PRO A 82 -8.13 -31.77 13.11
C PRO A 82 -8.04 -30.88 11.85
N ASP A 83 -8.37 -31.48 10.71
CA ASP A 83 -8.10 -31.17 9.30
C ASP A 83 -8.29 -29.71 8.80
N ARG A 84 -7.59 -29.33 7.71
CA ARG A 84 -7.52 -27.96 7.15
C ARG A 84 -8.88 -27.37 6.73
N ASN A 85 -9.82 -28.21 6.32
CA ASN A 85 -11.17 -27.76 5.93
C ASN A 85 -12.14 -27.66 7.11
N GLN A 86 -11.96 -28.48 8.17
CA GLN A 86 -12.70 -28.31 9.43
C GLN A 86 -12.16 -27.15 10.26
N ASN A 87 -10.86 -26.82 10.13
CA ASN A 87 -10.25 -25.65 10.78
C ASN A 87 -10.86 -24.32 10.35
N LEU A 88 -11.42 -24.20 9.14
CA LEU A 88 -12.14 -22.99 8.72
C LEU A 88 -13.53 -22.88 9.37
N ILE A 89 -14.19 -24.02 9.61
CA ILE A 89 -15.54 -24.09 10.19
C ILE A 89 -15.47 -23.97 11.72
N VAL A 90 -14.47 -24.58 12.37
CA VAL A 90 -14.31 -24.56 13.84
C VAL A 90 -13.70 -23.23 14.34
N LYS A 91 -12.85 -22.56 13.55
CA LYS A 91 -12.28 -21.24 13.91
C LYS A 91 -13.26 -20.07 13.77
N ALA A 92 -14.45 -20.31 13.20
CA ALA A 92 -15.51 -19.31 13.08
C ALA A 92 -16.27 -19.07 14.40
N ASN A 93 -16.17 -19.99 15.39
CA ASN A 93 -16.65 -19.74 16.74
C ASN A 93 -15.62 -18.92 17.51
N PHE A 94 -15.57 -17.63 17.20
CA PHE A 94 -14.85 -16.67 18.02
C PHE A 94 -15.51 -16.63 19.40
N GLY A 95 -14.88 -17.26 20.40
CA GLY A 95 -15.31 -17.30 21.80
C GLY A 95 -15.26 -15.94 22.50
N TYR A 96 -15.93 -14.94 21.93
CA TYR A 96 -16.18 -13.65 22.54
C TYR A 96 -17.65 -13.58 22.94
N THR A 97 -17.91 -13.61 24.24
CA THR A 97 -19.14 -13.05 24.79
C THR A 97 -19.04 -11.54 24.64
N LEU A 98 -19.62 -11.03 23.55
CA LEU A 98 -19.78 -9.60 23.34
C LEU A 98 -20.83 -9.05 24.33
N PRO A 99 -20.67 -7.80 24.80
CA PRO A 99 -21.63 -7.19 25.72
C PRO A 99 -23.06 -7.31 25.20
N ALA A 100 -24.01 -7.53 26.11
CA ALA A 100 -25.42 -7.59 25.76
C ALA A 100 -25.83 -6.32 24.99
N PHE A 101 -26.57 -6.55 23.91
CA PHE A 101 -27.14 -5.53 23.03
C PHE A 101 -28.00 -4.58 23.88
N SER A 102 -27.54 -3.35 24.14
CA SER A 102 -28.42 -2.30 24.65
C SER A 102 -28.92 -1.47 23.48
N TYR A 103 -30.23 -1.27 23.40
CA TYR A 103 -30.90 -0.48 22.36
C TYR A 103 -30.55 1.02 22.40
N ASP A 104 -29.70 1.44 23.34
CA ASP A 104 -29.36 2.85 23.61
C ASP A 104 -27.98 3.28 23.09
N LEU A 105 -27.26 2.41 22.35
CA LEU A 105 -25.95 2.77 21.79
C LEU A 105 -26.10 3.68 20.57
N SER A 106 -25.29 4.74 20.51
CA SER A 106 -25.24 5.61 19.33
C SER A 106 -24.71 4.87 18.10
N VAL A 107 -25.02 5.38 16.90
CA VAL A 107 -24.51 4.84 15.63
C VAL A 107 -22.97 4.77 15.60
N ASP A 108 -22.29 5.76 16.20
CA ASP A 108 -20.84 5.81 16.32
C ASP A 108 -20.31 4.70 17.25
N ASP A 109 -20.96 4.45 18.39
CA ASP A 109 -20.57 3.41 19.35
C ASP A 109 -20.74 2.00 18.77
N LEU A 110 -21.85 1.78 18.06
CA LEU A 110 -22.10 0.52 17.33
C LEU A 110 -21.02 0.28 16.27
N ASN A 111 -20.68 1.31 15.49
CA ASN A 111 -19.63 1.22 14.48
C ASN A 111 -18.26 0.94 15.11
N LEU A 112 -17.92 1.58 16.23
CA LEU A 112 -16.67 1.33 16.94
C LEU A 112 -16.57 -0.13 17.43
N ALA A 113 -17.63 -0.62 18.08
CA ALA A 113 -17.68 -1.99 18.59
C ALA A 113 -17.51 -3.03 17.46
N ILE A 114 -18.19 -2.84 16.33
CA ILE A 114 -18.07 -3.73 15.17
C ILE A 114 -16.67 -3.62 14.56
N THR A 115 -16.14 -2.41 14.40
CA THR A 115 -14.81 -2.18 13.80
C THR A 115 -13.71 -2.90 14.56
N GLU A 116 -13.73 -2.86 15.90
CA GLU A 116 -12.70 -3.52 16.72
C GLU A 116 -12.77 -5.05 16.63
N VAL A 117 -13.99 -5.62 16.57
CA VAL A 117 -14.19 -7.05 16.33
C VAL A 117 -13.66 -7.45 14.95
N VAL A 118 -14.01 -6.67 13.92
CA VAL A 118 -13.60 -6.92 12.54
C VAL A 118 -12.09 -6.85 12.38
N LYS A 119 -11.44 -5.81 12.91
CA LYS A 119 -9.97 -5.68 12.87
C LYS A 119 -9.29 -6.85 13.56
N THR A 120 -9.76 -7.22 14.74
CA THR A 120 -9.21 -8.35 15.50
C THR A 120 -9.35 -9.66 14.72
N ALA A 121 -10.52 -9.92 14.14
CA ALA A 121 -10.76 -11.10 13.32
C ALA A 121 -9.89 -11.10 12.05
N ALA A 122 -9.81 -9.98 11.35
CA ALA A 122 -9.01 -9.84 10.14
C ALA A 122 -7.51 -10.05 10.40
N ILE A 123 -6.97 -9.52 11.52
CA ILE A 123 -5.57 -9.75 11.94
C ILE A 123 -5.33 -11.22 12.22
N LYS A 124 -6.22 -11.88 12.98
CA LYS A 124 -6.11 -13.31 13.29
C LYS A 124 -6.19 -14.21 12.06
N CYS A 125 -6.92 -13.79 11.04
CA CYS A 125 -7.07 -14.51 9.79
C CYS A 125 -5.99 -14.16 8.74
N ASP A 126 -5.04 -13.28 9.04
CA ASP A 126 -4.04 -12.75 8.09
C ASP A 126 -4.67 -12.12 6.82
N MET A 127 -5.85 -11.52 6.99
CA MET A 127 -6.66 -10.91 5.92
C MET A 127 -6.56 -9.39 5.86
N VAL A 128 -5.68 -8.81 6.70
CA VAL A 128 -5.33 -7.39 6.64
C VAL A 128 -4.22 -7.21 5.61
N LYS A 129 -4.55 -6.58 4.49
CA LYS A 129 -3.55 -6.27 3.46
C LYS A 129 -2.64 -5.17 3.99
N SER A 130 -1.42 -5.53 4.35
CA SER A 130 -0.38 -4.53 4.58
C SER A 130 -0.05 -3.82 3.26
N VAL A 131 0.02 -2.49 3.28
CA VAL A 131 0.55 -1.73 2.15
C VAL A 131 2.06 -1.98 2.10
N TYR A 132 2.43 -3.05 1.41
CA TYR A 132 3.83 -3.41 1.22
C TYR A 132 4.43 -2.42 0.20
N ILE A 133 5.11 -1.38 0.68
CA ILE A 133 6.07 -0.63 -0.13
C ILE A 133 7.27 -1.57 -0.29
N GLY A 134 7.13 -2.53 -1.19
CA GLY A 134 8.13 -3.55 -1.38
C GLY A 134 9.45 -2.94 -1.81
N LYS A 135 10.42 -2.91 -0.89
CA LYS A 135 11.79 -3.22 -1.27
C LYS A 135 11.79 -4.70 -1.64
N TYR A 136 11.43 -5.00 -2.89
CA TYR A 136 11.69 -6.31 -3.45
C TYR A 136 13.20 -6.45 -3.52
N ASN A 137 13.77 -7.11 -2.51
CA ASN A 137 15.06 -7.75 -2.67
C ASN A 137 14.87 -8.83 -3.74
N TYR A 138 15.15 -8.48 -4.99
CA TYR A 138 15.60 -9.48 -5.95
C TYR A 138 16.93 -10.01 -5.42
N GLY A 139 16.85 -10.95 -4.48
CA GLY A 139 18.03 -11.65 -4.01
C GLY A 139 18.53 -12.51 -5.14
N ASN A 140 19.45 -12.00 -5.96
CA ASN A 140 20.39 -12.68 -6.88
C ASN A 140 19.89 -13.88 -7.74
N ASN A 141 18.60 -14.20 -7.74
CA ASN A 141 18.05 -15.39 -8.36
C ASN A 141 17.67 -15.07 -9.80
N LYS A 142 18.52 -15.55 -10.71
CA LYS A 142 18.31 -15.49 -12.16
C LYS A 142 17.02 -16.28 -12.48
N PRO A 143 15.94 -15.65 -13.00
CA PRO A 143 14.64 -16.32 -13.21
C PRO A 143 14.70 -17.52 -14.17
N TRP A 144 15.69 -17.53 -15.04
CA TRP A 144 15.97 -18.59 -16.02
C TRP A 144 16.86 -19.72 -15.49
N TYR A 145 17.33 -19.64 -14.23
CA TYR A 145 18.22 -20.62 -13.62
C TYR A 145 17.41 -21.69 -12.85
N ASP A 146 17.22 -22.83 -13.50
CA ASP A 146 16.33 -23.90 -13.05
C ASP A 146 17.09 -25.14 -12.55
N HIS A 147 16.36 -26.25 -12.39
CA HIS A 147 16.92 -27.53 -11.93
C HIS A 147 18.02 -28.07 -12.86
N ASP A 148 17.89 -27.91 -14.18
CA ASP A 148 18.88 -28.40 -15.15
C ASP A 148 20.20 -27.63 -15.03
N CYS A 149 20.10 -26.32 -14.74
CA CYS A 149 21.26 -25.46 -14.48
C CYS A 149 22.01 -25.90 -13.22
N ARG A 150 21.28 -26.27 -12.16
CA ARG A 150 21.87 -26.80 -10.91
C ARG A 150 22.49 -28.18 -11.11
N ARG A 151 21.79 -29.09 -11.79
CA ARG A 151 22.25 -30.46 -12.07
C ARG A 151 23.56 -30.46 -12.87
N SER A 152 23.63 -29.66 -13.93
CA SER A 152 24.84 -29.52 -14.75
C SER A 152 25.99 -28.89 -13.97
N HIS A 153 25.73 -27.89 -13.11
CA HIS A 153 26.74 -27.32 -12.23
C HIS A 153 27.29 -28.34 -11.23
N SER A 154 26.42 -29.13 -10.60
CA SER A 154 26.82 -30.22 -9.69
C SER A 154 27.66 -31.28 -10.41
N ASN A 155 27.34 -31.61 -11.67
CA ASN A 155 28.15 -32.53 -12.48
C ASN A 155 29.58 -31.99 -12.70
N VAL A 156 29.72 -30.70 -13.03
CA VAL A 156 31.03 -30.04 -13.17
C VAL A 156 31.85 -30.13 -11.88
N LEU A 157 31.21 -29.84 -10.73
CA LEU A 157 31.87 -29.91 -9.42
C LEU A 157 32.29 -31.34 -9.07
N ASN A 158 31.46 -32.33 -9.38
CA ASN A 158 31.79 -33.73 -9.16
C ASN A 158 32.98 -34.15 -10.03
N LYS A 159 32.97 -33.85 -11.34
CA LYS A 159 34.11 -34.15 -12.23
C LYS A 159 35.40 -33.46 -11.78
N LEU A 160 35.33 -32.22 -11.29
CA LEU A 160 36.49 -31.53 -10.70
C LEU A 160 37.05 -32.26 -9.47
N LYS A 161 36.19 -32.81 -8.60
CA LYS A 161 36.63 -33.62 -7.46
C LYS A 161 37.36 -34.89 -7.92
N TYR A 162 36.86 -35.56 -8.95
CA TYR A 162 37.52 -36.74 -9.52
C TYR A 162 38.88 -36.42 -10.13
N VAL A 163 38.99 -35.32 -10.89
CA VAL A 163 40.27 -34.85 -11.47
C VAL A 163 41.32 -34.60 -10.38
N ARG A 164 40.93 -33.95 -9.28
CA ARG A 164 41.82 -33.69 -8.13
C ARG A 164 42.28 -34.98 -7.46
N LYS A 165 41.40 -35.99 -7.35
CA LYS A 165 41.72 -37.28 -6.71
C LYS A 165 42.71 -38.12 -7.52
N ASN A 166 42.72 -38.01 -8.85
CA ASN A 166 43.59 -38.80 -9.73
C ASN A 166 44.70 -37.96 -10.36
N ASN A 167 45.17 -36.93 -9.65
CA ASN A 167 46.33 -36.13 -10.00
C ASN A 167 46.33 -35.61 -11.45
N TYR A 168 45.18 -35.13 -11.92
CA TYR A 168 45.01 -34.51 -13.25
C TYR A 168 45.29 -35.43 -14.45
N ASN A 169 44.87 -36.70 -14.36
CA ASN A 169 44.88 -37.61 -15.51
C ASN A 169 44.16 -37.01 -16.74
N LYS A 170 44.78 -37.15 -17.92
CA LYS A 170 44.31 -36.63 -19.22
C LYS A 170 42.85 -36.98 -19.56
N VAL A 171 42.41 -38.21 -19.28
CA VAL A 171 41.03 -38.67 -19.59
C VAL A 171 40.02 -37.94 -18.71
N GLN A 172 40.28 -37.86 -17.41
CA GLN A 172 39.37 -37.22 -16.47
C GLN A 172 39.34 -35.69 -16.62
N LEU A 173 40.49 -35.10 -16.99
CA LEU A 173 40.57 -33.69 -17.32
C LEU A 173 39.71 -33.36 -18.55
N TRP A 174 39.72 -34.21 -19.57
CA TRP A 174 38.84 -34.09 -20.73
C TRP A 174 37.35 -34.15 -20.32
N GLU A 175 36.96 -35.12 -19.48
CA GLU A 175 35.57 -35.22 -18.97
C GLU A 175 35.12 -33.98 -18.18
N TYR A 176 36.03 -33.37 -17.40
CA TYR A 176 35.74 -32.11 -16.70
C TYR A 176 35.52 -30.96 -17.69
N HIS A 177 36.37 -30.83 -18.70
CA HIS A 177 36.22 -29.79 -19.73
C HIS A 177 34.92 -29.95 -20.52
N GLU A 178 34.57 -31.19 -20.87
CA GLU A 178 33.30 -31.49 -21.54
C GLU A 178 32.10 -31.13 -20.66
N ALA A 179 32.08 -31.55 -19.39
CA ALA A 179 31.03 -31.19 -18.45
C ALA A 179 30.89 -29.67 -18.28
N ARG A 180 32.00 -28.93 -18.26
CA ARG A 180 32.01 -27.46 -18.17
C ARG A 180 31.46 -26.80 -19.44
N LYS A 181 31.78 -27.34 -20.62
CA LYS A 181 31.21 -26.89 -21.89
C LYS A 181 29.70 -27.10 -21.91
N CYS A 182 29.23 -28.30 -21.58
CA CYS A 182 27.80 -28.63 -21.49
C CYS A 182 27.05 -27.70 -20.51
N HIS A 183 27.62 -27.42 -19.33
CA HIS A 183 27.04 -26.47 -18.40
C HIS A 183 26.95 -25.05 -18.99
N SER A 184 28.01 -24.58 -19.64
CA SER A 184 28.03 -23.27 -20.31
C SER A 184 26.94 -23.16 -21.38
N ASP A 185 26.75 -24.20 -22.18
CA ASP A 185 25.76 -24.23 -23.26
C ASP A 185 24.32 -24.25 -22.71
N ILE A 186 24.06 -25.02 -21.64
CA ILE A 186 22.77 -25.01 -20.94
C ILE A 186 22.44 -23.60 -20.42
N ILE A 187 23.40 -22.94 -19.77
CA ILE A 187 23.22 -21.59 -19.23
C ILE A 187 22.92 -20.58 -20.34
N LYS A 188 23.67 -20.64 -21.45
CA LYS A 188 23.44 -19.76 -22.62
C LYS A 188 22.05 -19.98 -23.21
N ASN A 189 21.64 -21.24 -23.40
CA ASN A 189 20.36 -21.58 -24.01
C ASN A 189 19.18 -21.19 -23.12
N LYS A 190 19.22 -21.48 -21.81
CA LYS A 190 18.16 -21.09 -20.87
C LYS A 190 18.04 -19.57 -20.76
N ARG A 191 19.17 -18.85 -20.69
CA ARG A 191 19.18 -17.38 -20.70
C ARG A 191 18.58 -16.83 -21.99
N ARG A 192 19.01 -17.34 -23.15
CA ARG A 192 18.49 -16.88 -24.46
C ARG A 192 16.98 -17.12 -24.58
N GLY A 193 16.52 -18.33 -24.29
CA GLY A 193 15.11 -18.69 -24.38
C GLY A 193 14.21 -17.84 -23.49
N TYR A 194 14.66 -17.51 -22.28
CA TYR A 194 13.94 -16.60 -21.39
C TYR A 194 13.79 -15.19 -21.98
N PHE A 195 14.88 -14.58 -22.46
CA PHE A 195 14.82 -13.23 -23.04
C PHE A 195 14.04 -13.19 -24.37
N ASP A 196 14.10 -14.26 -25.16
CA ASP A 196 13.29 -14.37 -26.39
C ASP A 196 11.80 -14.49 -26.09
N HIS A 197 11.43 -15.23 -25.03
CA HIS A 197 10.05 -15.26 -24.55
C HIS A 197 9.56 -13.86 -24.13
N LEU A 198 10.36 -13.11 -23.36
CA LEU A 198 10.01 -11.74 -22.97
C LEU A 198 9.83 -10.82 -24.18
N ARG A 199 10.71 -10.92 -25.20
CA ARG A 199 10.57 -10.16 -26.46
C ARG A 199 9.26 -10.48 -27.18
N LYS A 200 8.87 -11.76 -27.24
CA LYS A 200 7.59 -12.18 -27.84
C LYS A 200 6.40 -11.56 -27.10
N CYS A 201 6.41 -11.61 -25.77
CA CYS A 201 5.36 -11.03 -24.93
C CYS A 201 5.23 -9.51 -25.07
N LEU A 202 6.33 -8.80 -25.38
CA LEU A 202 6.30 -7.35 -25.64
C LEU A 202 5.84 -7.00 -27.06
N ARG A 203 6.20 -7.83 -28.05
CA ARG A 203 5.92 -7.53 -29.47
C ARG A 203 4.48 -7.84 -29.86
N ASN A 204 3.92 -8.94 -29.37
CA ASN A 204 2.54 -9.36 -29.62
C ASN A 204 1.91 -9.88 -28.31
N PRO A 205 1.47 -8.98 -27.42
CA PRO A 205 0.80 -9.41 -26.20
C PRO A 205 -0.61 -9.94 -26.50
N ASN A 206 -0.88 -11.18 -26.10
CA ASN A 206 -2.24 -11.75 -26.12
C ASN A 206 -3.20 -11.06 -25.13
N SER A 207 -2.67 -10.22 -24.22
CA SER A 207 -3.43 -9.46 -23.24
C SER A 207 -2.60 -8.28 -22.73
N THR A 208 -3.27 -7.14 -22.48
CA THR A 208 -2.69 -5.95 -21.84
C THR A 208 -2.04 -6.28 -20.49
N SER A 209 -2.56 -7.27 -19.75
CA SER A 209 -1.98 -7.72 -18.47
C SER A 209 -0.59 -8.35 -18.65
N ILE A 210 -0.42 -9.18 -19.69
CA ILE A 210 0.84 -9.85 -20.02
C ILE A 210 1.88 -8.79 -20.43
N PHE A 211 1.48 -7.84 -21.26
CA PHE A 211 2.34 -6.73 -21.67
C PHE A 211 2.90 -5.97 -20.46
N TRP A 212 2.03 -5.48 -19.58
CA TRP A 212 2.45 -4.70 -18.42
C TRP A 212 3.26 -5.51 -17.42
N LYS A 213 2.91 -6.79 -17.21
CA LYS A 213 3.68 -7.69 -16.36
C LYS A 213 5.10 -7.89 -16.89
N THR A 214 5.26 -8.09 -18.20
CA THR A 214 6.56 -8.23 -18.86
C THR A 214 7.35 -6.92 -18.87
N PHE A 215 6.71 -5.79 -19.20
CA PHE A 215 7.34 -4.47 -19.24
C PHE A 215 7.88 -4.05 -17.86
N ASN A 216 7.13 -4.32 -16.80
CA ASN A 216 7.52 -3.99 -15.44
C ASN A 216 8.78 -4.74 -14.94
N LEU A 217 9.17 -5.86 -15.57
CA LEU A 217 10.43 -6.55 -15.28
C LEU A 217 11.66 -5.74 -15.68
N PHE A 218 11.53 -4.86 -16.68
CA PHE A 218 12.62 -4.02 -17.19
C PHE A 218 12.66 -2.64 -16.54
N LYS A 219 11.60 -2.28 -15.79
CA LYS A 219 11.54 -0.98 -15.11
C LYS A 219 12.51 -1.00 -13.93
N SER A 220 13.69 -0.43 -14.11
CA SER A 220 14.55 -0.05 -12.99
C SER A 220 13.76 0.92 -12.11
N ARG A 221 13.35 0.46 -10.92
CA ARG A 221 12.82 1.38 -9.92
C ARG A 221 14.00 2.09 -9.29
N LYS A 222 14.31 3.30 -9.77
CA LYS A 222 14.93 4.30 -8.89
C LYS A 222 14.07 4.37 -7.63
N SER A 223 14.69 4.35 -6.46
CA SER A 223 14.00 4.72 -5.23
C SER A 223 13.58 6.17 -5.39
N ASN A 224 12.39 6.40 -5.95
CA ASN A 224 11.80 7.71 -5.95
C ASN A 224 11.32 7.92 -4.52
N GLU A 225 12.19 8.45 -3.67
CA GLU A 225 11.70 9.34 -2.63
C GLU A 225 10.82 10.37 -3.36
N ASN A 226 9.57 10.52 -2.91
CA ASN A 226 8.68 11.49 -3.51
C ASN A 226 9.31 12.87 -3.28
N PRO A 227 9.72 13.61 -4.34
CA PRO A 227 10.39 14.90 -4.16
C PRO A 227 9.46 15.95 -3.54
N ILE A 228 8.15 15.69 -3.55
CA ILE A 228 7.13 16.57 -3.02
C ILE A 228 6.87 16.19 -1.57
N ASN A 229 7.13 17.13 -0.66
CA ASN A 229 6.88 16.94 0.77
C ASN A 229 5.36 16.91 1.07
N VAL A 230 5.02 16.39 2.25
CA VAL A 230 3.63 16.20 2.70
C VAL A 230 2.85 17.52 2.72
N GLU A 231 3.50 18.62 3.09
CA GLU A 231 2.89 19.94 3.23
C GLU A 231 2.56 20.58 1.87
N SER A 232 3.41 20.37 0.87
CA SER A 232 3.15 20.80 -0.51
C SER A 232 1.93 20.09 -1.08
N TRP A 233 1.76 18.80 -0.75
CA TRP A 233 0.53 18.06 -1.09
C TRP A 233 -0.69 18.60 -0.37
N HIS A 234 -0.58 18.88 0.93
CA HIS A 234 -1.66 19.47 1.71
C HIS A 234 -2.12 20.81 1.10
N ASN A 235 -1.18 21.72 0.83
CA ASN A 235 -1.49 23.06 0.31
C ASN A 235 -2.11 22.98 -1.08
N PHE A 236 -1.58 22.14 -1.98
CA PHE A 236 -2.15 21.92 -3.30
C PHE A 236 -3.61 21.48 -3.22
N TYR A 237 -3.92 20.44 -2.42
CA TYR A 237 -5.29 19.95 -2.30
C TYR A 237 -6.20 20.88 -1.51
N PHE A 238 -5.66 21.65 -0.56
CA PHE A 238 -6.41 22.69 0.15
C PHE A 238 -6.88 23.79 -0.81
N GLU A 239 -6.02 24.24 -1.72
CA GLU A 239 -6.37 25.23 -2.75
C GLU A 239 -7.33 24.66 -3.80
N VAL A 240 -7.08 23.42 -4.25
CA VAL A 240 -7.86 22.78 -5.30
C VAL A 240 -9.22 22.34 -4.76
N MET A 241 -9.36 21.96 -3.49
CA MET A 241 -10.61 21.48 -2.89
C MET A 241 -11.03 22.34 -1.68
N PRO A 242 -11.44 23.61 -1.90
CA PRO A 242 -11.87 24.48 -0.81
C PRO A 242 -13.12 23.91 -0.11
N ALA A 243 -13.22 24.17 1.19
CA ALA A 243 -14.38 23.76 1.98
C ALA A 243 -15.66 24.36 1.40
N LYS A 244 -16.66 23.51 1.10
CA LYS A 244 -17.96 23.97 0.61
C LYS A 244 -18.79 24.45 1.80
N SER A 245 -19.29 25.69 1.73
CA SER A 245 -20.30 26.15 2.69
C SER A 245 -21.62 25.44 2.41
N LEU A 246 -22.06 24.61 3.36
CA LEU A 246 -23.38 24.02 3.32
C LEU A 246 -24.40 25.10 3.72
N GLU A 247 -25.19 25.60 2.76
CA GLU A 247 -26.40 26.36 3.10
C GLU A 247 -27.44 25.39 3.67
N ILE A 248 -28.10 25.80 4.76
CA ILE A 248 -29.08 24.98 5.47
C ILE A 248 -30.30 24.80 4.57
N ILE A 249 -30.48 23.60 4.04
CA ILE A 249 -31.78 23.13 3.59
C ILE A 249 -32.50 22.59 4.83
N PHE A 250 -33.62 23.21 5.22
CA PHE A 250 -34.47 22.76 6.32
C PHE A 250 -34.90 21.30 6.10
N GLU A 251 -34.69 20.44 7.09
CA GLU A 251 -34.92 18.99 7.02
C GLU A 251 -36.35 18.61 6.62
N ASN A 252 -37.32 19.50 6.90
CA ASN A 252 -38.73 19.33 6.55
C ASN A 252 -39.04 19.47 5.04
N SER A 253 -38.03 19.70 4.19
CA SER A 253 -38.25 19.88 2.74
C SER A 253 -38.24 18.59 1.91
N PHE A 254 -37.95 17.43 2.52
CA PHE A 254 -37.94 16.13 1.83
C PHE A 254 -38.99 15.19 2.44
N SER A 255 -40.24 15.29 1.98
CA SER A 255 -41.40 14.56 2.55
C SER A 255 -41.77 13.27 1.81
N LYS A 256 -41.08 12.93 0.70
CA LYS A 256 -41.39 11.71 -0.05
C LYS A 256 -40.99 10.46 0.73
N VAL A 257 -41.92 9.53 0.83
CA VAL A 257 -41.75 8.20 1.44
C VAL A 257 -41.87 7.16 0.34
N ASP A 258 -41.09 6.10 0.45
CA ASP A 258 -41.09 4.96 -0.46
C ASP A 258 -41.16 3.67 0.33
N ASP A 259 -42.33 3.07 0.46
CA ASP A 259 -42.56 1.94 1.37
C ASP A 259 -41.63 0.75 1.14
N GLN A 260 -41.22 0.51 -0.12
CA GLN A 260 -40.33 -0.58 -0.47
C GLN A 260 -38.87 -0.25 -0.13
N LEU A 261 -38.42 0.98 -0.39
CA LEU A 261 -37.03 1.38 -0.19
C LEU A 261 -36.75 1.91 1.21
N ASP A 262 -37.77 2.35 1.93
CA ASP A 262 -37.68 2.86 3.30
C ASP A 262 -37.85 1.75 4.35
N ALA A 263 -38.20 0.54 3.93
CA ALA A 263 -38.20 -0.67 4.75
C ALA A 263 -36.82 -0.98 5.32
N GLU A 264 -36.78 -1.79 6.38
CA GLU A 264 -35.51 -2.27 6.94
C GLU A 264 -34.78 -3.17 5.95
N ILE A 265 -33.45 -3.03 5.90
CA ILE A 265 -32.60 -3.89 5.10
C ILE A 265 -32.71 -5.30 5.68
N THR A 266 -32.93 -6.26 4.80
CA THR A 266 -33.05 -7.67 5.16
C THR A 266 -31.69 -8.38 5.17
N PHE A 267 -31.59 -9.46 5.94
CA PHE A 267 -30.37 -10.28 5.96
C PHE A 267 -30.07 -10.87 4.58
N SER A 268 -31.09 -11.25 3.81
CA SER A 268 -30.94 -11.80 2.45
C SER A 268 -30.35 -10.77 1.47
N GLU A 269 -30.76 -9.50 1.56
CA GLU A 269 -30.18 -8.43 0.74
C GLU A 269 -28.71 -8.20 1.10
N LEU A 270 -28.39 -8.15 2.39
CA LEU A 270 -27.01 -8.00 2.85
C LEU A 270 -26.13 -9.17 2.37
N GLU A 271 -26.62 -10.40 2.52
CA GLU A 271 -25.89 -11.60 2.11
C GLU A 271 -25.64 -11.63 0.59
N TYR A 272 -26.64 -11.23 -0.20
CA TYR A 272 -26.51 -11.09 -1.65
C TYR A 272 -25.42 -10.08 -2.03
N VAL A 273 -25.42 -8.90 -1.39
CA VAL A 273 -24.43 -7.85 -1.63
C VAL A 273 -23.03 -8.34 -1.28
N ILE A 274 -22.84 -8.95 -0.10
CA ILE A 274 -21.55 -9.49 0.34
C ILE A 274 -21.01 -10.52 -0.66
N LYS A 275 -21.86 -11.46 -1.12
CA LYS A 275 -21.47 -12.46 -2.12
C LYS A 275 -21.06 -11.83 -3.46
N SER A 276 -21.71 -10.73 -3.84
CA SER A 276 -21.47 -10.00 -5.08
C SER A 276 -20.19 -9.13 -5.10
N LEU A 277 -19.54 -8.90 -3.95
CA LEU A 277 -18.35 -8.06 -3.84
C LEU A 277 -17.24 -8.51 -4.82
N GLN A 278 -16.55 -7.57 -5.46
CA GLN A 278 -15.46 -7.91 -6.39
C GLN A 278 -14.19 -8.30 -5.61
N THR A 279 -13.63 -9.48 -5.88
CA THR A 279 -12.36 -9.92 -5.29
C THR A 279 -11.17 -9.18 -5.92
N ASN A 280 -10.03 -9.21 -5.24
CA ASN A 280 -8.79 -8.54 -5.62
C ASN A 280 -8.88 -7.02 -5.77
N LYS A 281 -9.89 -6.39 -5.16
CA LYS A 281 -9.95 -4.94 -5.02
C LYS A 281 -9.02 -4.45 -3.93
N ALA A 282 -8.60 -3.19 -4.09
CA ALA A 282 -7.84 -2.50 -3.07
C ALA A 282 -8.74 -2.36 -1.81
N PRO A 283 -8.22 -2.67 -0.62
CA PRO A 283 -8.93 -2.46 0.62
C PRO A 283 -9.06 -0.96 0.91
N GLY A 284 -9.99 -0.59 1.79
CA GLY A 284 -10.13 0.77 2.31
C GLY A 284 -8.96 1.17 3.22
N THR A 285 -9.12 2.28 3.94
CA THR A 285 -8.13 2.78 4.92
C THR A 285 -7.90 1.82 6.09
N ASP A 286 -8.85 0.91 6.33
CA ASP A 286 -8.80 -0.17 7.30
C ASP A 286 -7.92 -1.38 6.89
N GLY A 287 -7.55 -1.48 5.60
CA GLY A 287 -6.78 -2.61 5.08
C GLY A 287 -7.56 -3.93 4.96
N ILE A 288 -8.87 -3.91 5.19
CA ILE A 288 -9.74 -5.10 5.15
C ILE A 288 -10.18 -5.35 3.71
N SER A 289 -10.01 -6.59 3.25
CA SER A 289 -10.28 -6.97 1.86
C SER A 289 -11.71 -7.51 1.68
N ASN A 290 -12.24 -7.44 0.46
CA ASN A 290 -13.58 -7.99 0.16
C ASN A 290 -13.65 -9.50 0.42
N GLU A 291 -12.54 -10.21 0.31
CA GLU A 291 -12.43 -11.62 0.64
C GLU A 291 -12.73 -11.91 2.11
N PHE A 292 -12.36 -11.01 3.03
CA PHE A 292 -12.72 -11.14 4.43
C PHE A 292 -14.25 -11.17 4.60
N TRP A 293 -14.95 -10.20 4.01
CA TRP A 293 -16.40 -10.07 4.11
C TRP A 293 -17.14 -11.25 3.49
N LYS A 294 -16.64 -11.81 2.37
CA LYS A 294 -17.22 -13.01 1.76
C LYS A 294 -17.15 -14.25 2.64
N HIS A 295 -16.21 -14.28 3.59
CA HIS A 295 -16.03 -15.37 4.55
C HIS A 295 -16.47 -14.97 5.97
N ALA A 296 -17.15 -13.83 6.13
CA ALA A 296 -17.67 -13.40 7.42
C ALA A 296 -18.73 -14.37 7.95
N THR A 297 -18.78 -14.53 9.26
CA THR A 297 -19.79 -15.37 9.93
C THR A 297 -21.17 -14.72 9.89
N SER A 298 -22.21 -15.54 10.01
CA SER A 298 -23.60 -15.06 10.14
C SER A 298 -23.73 -14.04 11.27
N ASP A 299 -23.10 -14.27 12.42
CA ASP A 299 -23.16 -13.38 13.58
C ASP A 299 -22.54 -12.01 13.29
N LEU A 300 -21.43 -11.97 12.56
CA LEU A 300 -20.81 -10.72 12.14
C LEU A 300 -21.69 -9.98 11.13
N CYS A 301 -22.30 -10.71 10.18
CA CYS A 301 -23.26 -10.15 9.23
C CYS A 301 -24.52 -9.61 9.92
N THR A 302 -25.03 -10.27 10.96
CA THR A 302 -26.19 -9.80 11.74
C THR A 302 -25.87 -8.50 12.49
N ARG A 303 -24.64 -8.38 13.03
CA ARG A 303 -24.19 -7.12 13.66
C ARG A 303 -24.05 -6.00 12.65
N LEU A 304 -23.46 -6.29 11.49
CA LEU A 304 -23.37 -5.34 10.39
C LEU A 304 -24.76 -4.89 9.90
N LEU A 305 -25.73 -5.81 9.81
CA LEU A 305 -27.11 -5.52 9.47
C LEU A 305 -27.74 -4.56 10.48
N SER A 306 -27.54 -4.80 11.78
CA SER A 306 -28.07 -3.93 12.83
C SER A 306 -27.50 -2.51 12.75
N LEU A 307 -26.21 -2.36 12.42
CA LEU A 307 -25.59 -1.06 12.17
C LEU A 307 -26.22 -0.37 10.96
N PHE A 308 -26.37 -1.07 9.83
CA PHE A 308 -26.97 -0.47 8.63
C PHE A 308 -28.43 -0.05 8.86
N ASN A 309 -29.23 -0.86 9.56
CA ASN A 309 -30.61 -0.49 9.89
C ASN A 309 -30.68 0.66 10.91
N SER A 310 -29.77 0.72 11.88
CA SER A 310 -29.65 1.87 12.80
C SER A 310 -29.30 3.17 12.06
N VAL A 311 -28.35 3.11 11.11
CA VAL A 311 -28.01 4.22 10.22
C VAL A 311 -29.22 4.63 9.37
N PHE A 312 -29.91 3.66 8.79
CA PHE A 312 -31.03 3.92 7.89
C PHE A 312 -32.20 4.56 8.64
N THR A 313 -32.53 4.08 9.83
CA THR A 313 -33.59 4.61 10.68
C THR A 313 -33.26 5.98 11.26
N SER A 314 -32.04 6.17 11.78
CA SER A 314 -31.62 7.46 12.35
C SER A 314 -31.34 8.53 11.29
N GLY A 315 -31.01 8.13 10.05
CA GLY A 315 -30.54 9.04 9.02
C GLY A 315 -29.12 9.56 9.24
N LEU A 316 -28.41 9.04 10.26
CA LEU A 316 -27.08 9.45 10.66
C LEU A 316 -26.07 8.35 10.33
N THR A 317 -24.95 8.71 9.71
CA THR A 317 -23.85 7.78 9.45
C THR A 317 -22.72 7.94 10.47
N PRO A 318 -21.97 6.87 10.80
CA PRO A 318 -20.77 7.00 11.62
C PRO A 318 -19.81 8.04 11.04
N LYS A 319 -19.20 8.86 11.88
CA LYS A 319 -18.34 9.98 11.42
C LYS A 319 -17.16 9.51 10.56
N ILE A 320 -16.71 8.28 10.77
CA ILE A 320 -15.61 7.67 10.01
C ILE A 320 -16.01 7.24 8.59
N TRP A 321 -17.32 7.13 8.29
CA TRP A 321 -17.84 6.75 6.97
C TRP A 321 -17.81 7.90 5.96
N SER A 322 -17.38 9.09 6.36
CA SER A 322 -17.20 10.23 5.46
C SER A 322 -16.06 10.04 4.44
N GLU A 323 -15.38 8.88 4.47
CA GLU A 323 -14.36 8.43 3.51
C GLU A 323 -14.92 7.32 2.58
N ILE A 324 -15.94 7.60 1.76
CA ILE A 324 -16.63 6.53 0.98
C ILE A 324 -16.89 6.89 -0.48
N GLU A 325 -16.73 5.88 -1.34
CA GLU A 325 -17.33 5.76 -2.68
C GLU A 325 -18.50 4.75 -2.58
N MET A 326 -19.73 5.19 -2.91
CA MET A 326 -20.95 4.37 -2.80
C MET A 326 -21.60 4.18 -4.17
N LEU A 327 -22.10 2.97 -4.45
CA LEU A 327 -22.78 2.64 -5.71
C LEU A 327 -24.00 1.75 -5.42
N TYR A 328 -25.20 2.32 -5.54
CA TYR A 328 -26.46 1.57 -5.60
C TYR A 328 -27.27 1.99 -6.82
N PRO A 329 -27.69 1.07 -7.71
CA PRO A 329 -28.37 1.43 -8.95
C PRO A 329 -29.90 1.53 -8.77
N TRP A 330 -30.35 2.42 -7.90
CA TRP A 330 -31.78 2.75 -7.74
C TRP A 330 -32.41 3.29 -9.05
N TYR A 331 -31.61 3.96 -9.87
CA TYR A 331 -32.06 4.64 -11.08
C TYR A 331 -32.41 3.70 -12.26
N GLU A 332 -31.90 2.47 -12.29
CA GLU A 332 -32.17 1.52 -13.38
C GLU A 332 -33.58 0.93 -13.30
N THR A 333 -34.07 0.64 -12.09
CA THR A 333 -35.40 0.03 -11.89
C THR A 333 -36.55 0.99 -12.20
N ARG A 334 -36.29 2.30 -12.13
CA ARG A 334 -37.28 3.36 -12.37
C ARG A 334 -37.12 4.09 -13.71
N ASN A 335 -36.18 3.62 -14.55
CA ASN A 335 -35.88 4.19 -15.87
C ASN A 335 -35.76 5.73 -15.87
N VAL A 336 -35.15 6.29 -14.82
CA VAL A 336 -35.09 7.74 -14.57
C VAL A 336 -34.05 8.42 -15.47
N LEU A 337 -33.06 7.66 -15.94
CA LEU A 337 -31.97 8.15 -16.77
C LEU A 337 -32.34 8.08 -18.26
N PRO A 338 -31.92 9.08 -19.05
CA PRO A 338 -32.14 9.06 -20.49
C PRO A 338 -31.41 7.90 -21.17
N GLU A 339 -31.99 7.42 -22.27
CA GLU A 339 -31.45 6.31 -23.06
C GLU A 339 -30.07 6.61 -23.65
N SER A 340 -29.76 7.89 -23.90
CA SER A 340 -28.44 8.31 -24.38
C SER A 340 -27.33 8.18 -23.33
N GLN A 341 -27.67 8.12 -22.03
CA GLN A 341 -26.67 7.96 -20.97
C GLN A 341 -26.24 6.49 -20.89
N ALA A 342 -24.94 6.24 -21.05
CA ALA A 342 -24.33 4.91 -20.89
C ALA A 342 -23.33 4.81 -19.74
N GLY A 343 -22.73 5.93 -19.32
CA GLY A 343 -21.76 5.93 -18.22
C GLY A 343 -22.40 5.41 -16.93
N PHE A 344 -21.68 4.52 -16.24
CA PHE A 344 -22.08 3.90 -14.97
C PHE A 344 -23.37 3.06 -15.01
N ARG A 345 -23.90 2.73 -16.19
CA ARG A 345 -25.11 1.90 -16.33
C ARG A 345 -24.79 0.44 -16.58
N LYS A 346 -25.63 -0.44 -16.05
CA LYS A 346 -25.44 -1.89 -16.24
C LYS A 346 -25.70 -2.25 -17.71
N TYR A 347 -24.87 -3.13 -18.27
CA TYR A 347 -24.96 -3.61 -19.66
C TYR A 347 -24.78 -2.53 -20.74
N ARG A 348 -24.24 -1.35 -20.40
CA ARG A 348 -23.89 -0.31 -21.36
C ARG A 348 -22.41 0.05 -21.23
N GLY A 349 -21.72 0.15 -22.35
CA GLY A 349 -20.29 0.47 -22.36
C GLY A 349 -19.90 1.43 -23.47
N CYS A 350 -18.61 1.76 -23.50
CA CYS A 350 -18.05 2.66 -24.51
C CYS A 350 -18.26 2.14 -25.94
N ARG A 351 -18.33 0.81 -26.12
CA ARG A 351 -18.56 0.19 -27.43
C ARG A 351 -19.94 0.52 -28.00
N ASP A 352 -20.97 0.55 -27.15
CA ASP A 352 -22.35 0.83 -27.58
C ASP A 352 -22.49 2.30 -27.99
N GLN A 353 -21.85 3.20 -27.25
CA GLN A 353 -21.81 4.63 -27.58
C GLN A 353 -20.97 4.91 -28.83
N LEU A 354 -19.84 4.22 -29.00
CA LEU A 354 -19.04 4.32 -30.22
C LEU A 354 -19.84 3.84 -31.43
N PHE A 355 -20.52 2.71 -31.32
CA PHE A 355 -21.40 2.21 -32.39
C PHE A 355 -22.50 3.21 -32.73
N THR A 356 -23.16 3.78 -31.72
CA THR A 356 -24.21 4.80 -31.91
C THR A 356 -23.68 6.04 -32.62
N LEU A 357 -22.52 6.56 -32.19
CA LEU A 357 -21.88 7.71 -32.83
C LEU A 357 -21.52 7.42 -34.29
N LEU A 358 -20.93 6.25 -34.57
CA LEU A 358 -20.60 5.83 -35.93
C LEU A 358 -21.84 5.70 -36.82
N ALA A 359 -22.93 5.14 -36.29
CA ALA A 359 -24.19 5.03 -37.02
C ALA A 359 -24.77 6.41 -37.36
N ILE A 360 -24.71 7.38 -36.44
CA ILE A 360 -25.13 8.77 -36.69
C ILE A 360 -24.27 9.40 -37.79
N ILE A 361 -22.94 9.24 -37.71
CA ILE A 361 -21.99 9.77 -38.70
C ILE A 361 -22.31 9.20 -40.09
N GLN A 362 -22.41 7.88 -40.20
CA GLN A 362 -22.69 7.19 -41.46
C GLN A 362 -24.04 7.62 -42.04
N THR A 363 -25.09 7.64 -41.22
CA THR A 363 -26.45 7.98 -41.67
C THR A 363 -26.54 9.43 -42.17
N LYS A 364 -25.83 10.36 -41.52
CA LYS A 364 -25.87 11.78 -41.89
C LYS A 364 -24.99 12.11 -43.09
N LEU A 365 -23.83 11.48 -43.22
CA LEU A 365 -22.91 11.70 -44.35
C LEU A 365 -23.33 10.97 -45.64
N SER A 366 -24.12 9.89 -45.54
CA SER A 366 -24.61 9.15 -46.71
C SER A 366 -25.72 9.89 -47.49
N ARG A 367 -26.24 11.00 -46.97
CA ARG A 367 -27.28 11.80 -47.64
C ARG A 367 -26.62 12.82 -48.58
N PRO A 368 -27.18 13.06 -49.80
CA PRO A 368 -26.67 14.09 -50.70
C PRO A 368 -26.65 15.46 -50.01
N GLY A 369 -25.48 16.10 -49.94
CA GLY A 369 -25.30 17.38 -49.24
C GLY A 369 -25.28 17.29 -47.70
N GLY A 370 -25.19 16.09 -47.13
CA GLY A 370 -25.16 15.85 -45.69
C GLY A 370 -23.95 16.48 -45.01
N LYS A 371 -24.19 17.33 -44.00
CA LYS A 371 -23.15 17.91 -43.14
C LYS A 371 -23.40 17.50 -41.69
N LEU A 372 -22.33 17.19 -40.97
CA LEU A 372 -22.38 16.84 -39.55
C LEU A 372 -21.28 17.59 -38.80
N CYS A 373 -21.62 18.18 -37.67
CA CYS A 373 -20.68 18.75 -36.72
C CYS A 373 -20.83 17.99 -35.40
N ALA A 374 -19.70 17.57 -34.81
CA ALA A 374 -19.67 16.92 -33.50
C ALA A 374 -19.02 17.87 -32.49
N LEU A 375 -19.71 18.10 -31.38
CA LEU A 375 -19.21 18.89 -30.25
C LEU A 375 -18.87 17.93 -29.10
N PHE A 376 -17.61 17.94 -28.68
CA PHE A 376 -17.15 17.18 -27.52
C PHE A 376 -17.01 18.14 -26.34
N VAL A 377 -17.86 17.95 -25.33
CA VAL A 377 -17.84 18.75 -24.10
C VAL A 377 -17.26 17.89 -22.98
N ASP A 378 -16.21 18.39 -22.35
CA ASP A 378 -15.63 17.78 -21.15
C ASP A 378 -15.79 18.74 -19.96
N LEU A 379 -16.23 18.19 -18.83
CA LEU A 379 -16.48 18.97 -17.63
C LEU A 379 -15.25 18.89 -16.71
N ALA A 380 -14.60 20.02 -16.49
CA ALA A 380 -13.49 20.10 -15.55
C ALA A 380 -13.97 19.73 -14.13
N ARG A 381 -13.39 18.68 -13.56
CA ARG A 381 -13.62 18.26 -12.16
C ARG A 381 -15.10 18.05 -11.84
N ALA A 382 -15.78 17.27 -12.68
CA ALA A 382 -17.23 17.09 -12.64
C ALA A 382 -17.78 16.67 -11.27
N PHE A 383 -17.07 15.82 -10.51
CA PHE A 383 -17.51 15.39 -9.18
C PHE A 383 -17.20 16.43 -8.09
N ASP A 384 -15.99 17.00 -8.09
CA ASP A 384 -15.58 18.00 -7.10
C ASP A 384 -16.42 19.29 -7.18
N SER A 385 -16.89 19.65 -8.37
CA SER A 385 -17.63 20.89 -8.63
C SER A 385 -19.14 20.79 -8.37
N LEU A 386 -19.66 19.62 -7.98
CA LEU A 386 -21.09 19.45 -7.73
C LEU A 386 -21.57 20.32 -6.57
N ASN A 387 -22.63 21.09 -6.81
CA ASN A 387 -23.36 21.80 -5.77
C ASN A 387 -24.31 20.81 -5.07
N HIS A 388 -23.99 20.45 -3.82
CA HIS A 388 -24.72 19.43 -3.07
C HIS A 388 -26.19 19.83 -2.87
N ASN A 389 -26.51 21.10 -2.66
CA ASN A 389 -27.89 21.57 -2.50
C ASN A 389 -28.75 21.35 -3.74
N ARG A 390 -28.19 21.65 -4.92
CA ARG A 390 -28.86 21.36 -6.20
C ARG A 390 -28.99 19.86 -6.44
N MET A 391 -28.00 19.08 -6.01
CA MET A 391 -28.04 17.62 -6.09
C MET A 391 -29.18 17.04 -5.23
N TRP A 392 -29.32 17.47 -3.97
CA TRP A 392 -30.39 17.02 -3.08
C TRP A 392 -31.79 17.33 -3.63
N ARG A 393 -32.01 18.57 -4.11
CA ARG A 393 -33.28 18.95 -4.76
C ARG A 393 -33.57 18.15 -6.03
N LYS A 394 -32.55 17.80 -6.82
CA LYS A 394 -32.71 16.94 -7.99
C LYS A 394 -33.09 15.51 -7.61
N LEU A 395 -32.45 14.95 -6.58
CA LEU A 395 -32.79 13.60 -6.11
C LEU A 395 -34.23 13.53 -5.60
N ASP A 396 -34.67 14.54 -4.83
CA ASP A 396 -36.05 14.65 -4.39
C ASP A 396 -37.02 14.79 -5.58
N ALA A 397 -36.70 15.63 -6.57
CA ALA A 397 -37.49 15.78 -7.79
C ALA A 397 -37.59 14.45 -8.58
N PHE A 398 -36.50 13.67 -8.63
CA PHE A 398 -36.49 12.33 -9.24
C PHE A 398 -37.29 11.28 -8.45
N GLY A 399 -37.69 11.57 -7.21
CA GLY A 399 -38.51 10.69 -6.39
C GLY A 399 -37.71 9.77 -5.47
N VAL A 400 -36.48 10.15 -5.12
CA VAL A 400 -35.74 9.50 -4.04
C VAL A 400 -36.40 9.84 -2.70
N SER A 401 -36.53 8.87 -1.80
CA SER A 401 -37.15 9.10 -0.49
C SER A 401 -36.34 10.07 0.37
N GLY A 402 -37.04 10.84 1.21
CA GLY A 402 -36.40 11.78 2.13
C GLY A 402 -35.47 11.07 3.14
N LYS A 403 -35.80 9.82 3.51
CA LYS A 403 -34.95 8.98 4.38
C LYS A 403 -33.60 8.70 3.73
N MET A 404 -33.59 8.27 2.47
CA MET A 404 -32.36 8.04 1.71
C MET A 404 -31.55 9.34 1.52
N ILE A 405 -32.22 10.46 1.20
CA ILE A 405 -31.56 11.75 1.04
C ILE A 405 -30.87 12.20 2.35
N ARG A 406 -31.48 11.96 3.51
CA ARG A 406 -30.87 12.28 4.82
C ARG A 406 -29.61 11.45 5.08
N VAL A 407 -29.65 10.14 4.82
CA VAL A 407 -28.46 9.27 4.95
C VAL A 407 -27.34 9.74 4.01
N LEU A 408 -27.66 10.01 2.75
CA LEU A 408 -26.70 10.54 1.78
C LEU A 408 -26.12 11.88 2.25
N LYS A 409 -26.96 12.81 2.72
CA LYS A 409 -26.51 14.09 3.23
C LYS A 409 -25.56 13.92 4.43
N SER A 410 -25.89 13.03 5.37
CA SER A 410 -25.05 12.72 6.53
C SER A 410 -23.64 12.23 6.14
N LEU A 411 -23.52 11.43 5.07
CA LEU A 411 -22.23 11.00 4.53
C LEU A 411 -21.37 12.16 4.02
N TYR A 412 -21.98 13.19 3.43
CA TYR A 412 -21.26 14.34 2.88
C TYR A 412 -21.01 15.46 3.90
N ASP A 413 -21.82 15.58 4.96
CA ASP A 413 -21.82 16.73 5.87
C ASP A 413 -20.56 16.87 6.75
N ASN A 414 -19.70 15.85 6.81
CA ASN A 414 -18.43 15.86 7.56
C ASN A 414 -17.26 15.23 6.78
N ALA A 415 -17.29 15.30 5.45
CA ALA A 415 -16.24 14.74 4.61
C ALA A 415 -14.87 15.37 4.93
N ILE A 416 -13.92 14.51 5.29
CA ILE A 416 -12.53 14.87 5.56
C ILE A 416 -11.66 14.15 4.53
N VAL A 417 -10.74 14.90 3.92
CA VAL A 417 -9.74 14.35 3.01
C VAL A 417 -8.39 14.30 3.69
N LYS A 418 -7.71 13.16 3.61
CA LYS A 418 -6.32 12.98 4.03
C LYS A 418 -5.52 12.37 2.89
N ILE A 419 -4.34 12.91 2.65
CA ILE A 419 -3.46 12.43 1.57
C ILE A 419 -2.34 11.60 2.21
N ARG A 420 -2.13 10.40 1.69
CA ARG A 420 -1.05 9.52 2.14
C ARG A 420 0.18 9.70 1.27
N VAL A 421 1.30 10.07 1.88
CA VAL A 421 2.63 10.11 1.24
C VAL A 421 3.54 9.11 1.93
N GLY A 422 3.69 7.93 1.31
CA GLY A 422 4.45 6.83 1.90
C GLY A 422 3.80 6.26 3.17
N LYS A 423 4.42 6.52 4.33
CA LYS A 423 3.92 6.12 5.66
C LYS A 423 3.23 7.24 6.44
N VAL A 424 3.27 8.46 5.93
CA VAL A 424 2.77 9.66 6.61
C VAL A 424 1.48 10.11 5.93
N TYR A 425 0.54 10.64 6.71
CA TYR A 425 -0.67 11.29 6.23
C TYR A 425 -0.55 12.81 6.41
N THR A 426 -1.17 13.59 5.52
CA THR A 426 -1.35 15.03 5.72
C THR A 426 -2.27 15.31 6.90
N ASN A 427 -2.25 16.56 7.37
CA ASN A 427 -3.33 17.06 8.21
C ASN A 427 -4.69 16.89 7.50
N PRO A 428 -5.78 16.65 8.26
CA PRO A 428 -7.11 16.54 7.70
C PRO A 428 -7.54 17.84 7.00
N ILE A 429 -7.96 17.75 5.73
CA ILE A 429 -8.60 18.84 5.00
C ILE A 429 -10.11 18.66 5.14
N VAL A 430 -10.79 19.58 5.81
CA VAL A 430 -12.24 19.52 5.99
C VAL A 430 -12.92 20.02 4.72
N HIS A 431 -13.66 19.15 4.04
CA HIS A 431 -14.27 19.48 2.74
C HIS A 431 -15.72 19.98 2.88
N ALA A 432 -16.41 19.60 3.96
CA ALA A 432 -17.73 20.08 4.32
C ALA A 432 -17.73 20.57 5.77
N VAL A 433 -18.04 21.85 5.98
CA VAL A 433 -18.18 22.43 7.32
C VAL A 433 -19.63 22.87 7.47
N ASN A 434 -20.36 22.21 8.36
CA ASN A 434 -21.66 22.70 8.80
C ASN A 434 -21.45 24.03 9.55
N LYS A 435 -22.23 25.06 9.25
CA LYS A 435 -22.00 26.44 9.73
C LYS A 435 -21.92 26.57 11.27
N TYR A 436 -22.43 25.59 12.01
CA TYR A 436 -22.45 25.56 13.48
C TYR A 436 -21.18 25.05 14.17
N THR A 437 -20.25 24.35 13.50
CA THR A 437 -19.00 23.92 14.16
C THR A 437 -17.98 25.05 14.31
N LYS A 438 -18.22 26.22 13.71
CA LYS A 438 -17.41 27.42 13.94
C LYS A 438 -17.66 28.08 15.31
N GLU A 439 -18.74 27.74 16.01
CA GLU A 439 -19.08 28.36 17.30
C GLU A 439 -18.70 27.51 18.53
N ILE A 440 -18.22 26.26 18.34
CA ILE A 440 -17.90 25.35 19.48
C ILE A 440 -16.39 25.32 19.79
N ASN A 441 -15.54 25.96 18.99
CA ASN A 441 -14.11 26.11 19.29
C ASN A 441 -13.71 27.59 19.30
N ILE A 442 -14.11 28.29 20.36
CA ILE A 442 -13.38 29.45 20.93
C ILE A 442 -13.00 29.07 22.35
#